data_AF-A0A9P6GXV3-F1
#
_entry.id   AF-A0A9P6GXV3-F1
#
_cell.length_a   1.000
_cell.length_b   1.000
_cell.length_c   1.000
_cell.angle_alpha   90.00
_cell.angle_beta   90.00
_cell.angle_gamma   90.00
#
_symmetry.space_group_name_H-M   'P 1'
#
loop_
_entity.id
_entity.type
_entity.pdbx_description
1 polymer ?
#
loop_
_entity_poly.entity_id
_entity_poly.type
_entity_poly.pdbx_seq_one_letter_code
_entity_poly.pdbx_strand_id
1 'polypeptide(L)'
;MEKFVEEFATLSPYDSIFVDNQAAIEFSQNTDLFVQRYTCPICTSNMSEKNYSRAADGIIWRCRMKSCKNNVSIKANSNFLGLNVPTHKILKCIYAWTMNYTNYQAKHLSGISEPTFIKIKDRIQEWLHVDTTFKIGGEGVEIQIDETAICNGKIIIKTSSTHDSNPNTQWLIGGIENNQRKNLFLELVPNRKASTIRDLLERRGKREPLFQQMVTSYPSAIKSFG
;
A
#
# COMPACT_ATOMS: atom_id res chain seq x y z
N MET A 1 2.00 -6.04 8.47
CA MET A 1 1.32 -5.75 7.19
C MET A 1 1.00 -7.04 6.46
N GLU A 2 1.98 -7.94 6.25
CA GLU A 2 1.78 -9.25 5.60
C GLU A 2 0.57 -9.99 6.16
N LYS A 3 0.48 -10.13 7.50
CA LYS A 3 -0.66 -10.75 8.18
C LYS A 3 -2.02 -10.14 7.80
N PHE A 4 -2.12 -8.80 7.80
CA PHE A 4 -3.36 -8.12 7.38
C PHE A 4 -3.69 -8.44 5.94
N VAL A 5 -2.73 -8.33 5.01
CA VAL A 5 -2.98 -8.56 3.58
C VAL A 5 -3.40 -10.00 3.32
N GLU A 6 -2.75 -10.98 3.96
CA GLU A 6 -3.07 -12.41 3.85
C GLU A 6 -4.47 -12.72 4.36
N GLU A 7 -4.80 -12.30 5.59
CA GLU A 7 -6.13 -12.53 6.17
C GLU A 7 -7.21 -11.78 5.39
N PHE A 8 -6.95 -10.51 5.02
CA PHE A 8 -7.92 -9.67 4.33
C PHE A 8 -8.26 -10.18 2.93
N ALA A 9 -7.31 -10.83 2.23
CA ALA A 9 -7.54 -11.43 0.92
C ALA A 9 -8.54 -12.60 0.94
N THR A 10 -8.78 -13.20 2.11
CA THR A 10 -9.72 -14.33 2.26
C THR A 10 -11.14 -13.90 2.62
N LEU A 11 -11.36 -12.59 2.85
CA LEU A 11 -12.61 -12.07 3.36
C LEU A 11 -13.70 -11.99 2.29
N SER A 12 -14.92 -12.24 2.75
CA SER A 12 -16.18 -12.08 2.04
C SER A 12 -16.86 -10.78 2.48
N PRO A 13 -17.56 -10.04 1.59
CA PRO A 13 -18.24 -8.80 1.96
C PRO A 13 -19.37 -9.00 3.00
N TYR A 14 -19.72 -10.26 3.30
CA TYR A 14 -20.70 -10.65 4.32
C TYR A 14 -20.08 -10.92 5.70
N ASP A 15 -18.76 -10.85 5.84
CA ASP A 15 -18.10 -11.08 7.13
C ASP A 15 -18.52 -10.02 8.15
N SER A 16 -18.62 -10.46 9.40
CA SER A 16 -19.11 -9.64 10.52
C SER A 16 -18.31 -8.35 10.69
N ILE A 17 -17.02 -8.35 10.34
CA ILE A 17 -16.13 -7.19 10.42
C ILE A 17 -16.58 -6.00 9.56
N PHE A 18 -17.45 -6.23 8.56
CA PHE A 18 -17.98 -5.19 7.70
C PHE A 18 -19.28 -4.55 8.25
N VAL A 19 -19.90 -5.13 9.28
CA VAL A 19 -21.18 -4.66 9.84
C VAL A 19 -21.12 -4.41 11.35
N ASP A 20 -20.27 -5.13 12.07
CA ASP A 20 -20.05 -5.00 13.51
C ASP A 20 -18.72 -4.28 13.76
N ASN A 21 -18.79 -3.15 14.46
CA ASN A 21 -17.61 -2.34 14.73
C ASN A 21 -16.65 -2.97 15.74
N GLN A 22 -17.15 -3.77 16.69
CA GLN A 22 -16.32 -4.47 17.65
C GLN A 22 -15.53 -5.58 16.94
N ALA A 23 -16.21 -6.39 16.12
CA ALA A 23 -15.55 -7.40 15.30
C ALA A 23 -14.48 -6.78 14.37
N ALA A 24 -14.78 -5.62 13.79
CA ALA A 24 -13.83 -4.87 12.97
C ALA A 24 -12.57 -4.43 13.73
N ILE A 25 -12.73 -3.98 14.98
CA ILE A 25 -11.61 -3.55 15.83
C ILE A 25 -10.76 -4.75 16.23
N GLU A 26 -11.39 -5.85 16.66
CA GLU A 26 -10.71 -7.08 17.03
C GLU A 26 -9.91 -7.64 15.86
N PHE A 27 -10.51 -7.73 14.67
CA PHE A 27 -9.81 -8.08 13.44
C PHE A 27 -8.61 -7.15 13.21
N SER A 28 -8.84 -5.83 13.26
CA SER A 28 -7.77 -4.84 13.05
C SER A 28 -6.61 -5.01 14.04
N GLN A 29 -6.88 -5.34 15.29
CA GLN A 29 -5.86 -5.58 16.31
C GLN A 29 -5.12 -6.91 16.10
N ASN A 30 -5.86 -7.96 15.72
CA ASN A 30 -5.28 -9.28 15.44
C ASN A 30 -4.38 -9.25 14.21
N THR A 31 -4.68 -8.42 13.22
CA THR A 31 -3.90 -8.27 11.99
C THR A 31 -2.80 -7.20 12.06
N ASP A 32 -2.54 -6.63 13.25
CA ASP A 32 -1.59 -5.54 13.48
C ASP A 32 -1.90 -4.25 12.69
N LEU A 33 -3.16 -4.08 12.26
CA LEU A 33 -3.64 -2.82 11.69
C LEU A 33 -3.77 -1.76 12.79
N PHE A 34 -4.28 -2.17 13.95
CA PHE A 34 -4.30 -1.40 15.18
C PHE A 34 -3.45 -2.09 16.24
N VAL A 35 -2.96 -1.30 17.19
CA VAL A 35 -2.20 -1.81 18.33
C VAL A 35 -3.12 -2.56 19.30
N GLN A 36 -2.66 -3.69 19.81
CA GLN A 36 -3.34 -4.49 20.84
C GLN A 36 -3.12 -3.95 22.26
N ARG A 37 -2.09 -3.12 22.45
CA ARG A 37 -1.72 -2.52 23.73
C ARG A 37 -1.30 -1.09 23.51
N TYR A 38 -1.64 -0.23 24.46
CA TYR A 38 -1.31 1.19 24.37
C TYR A 38 -0.82 1.74 25.70
N THR A 39 0.21 2.57 25.62
CA THR A 39 0.82 3.25 26.76
C THR A 39 0.42 4.71 26.76
N CYS A 40 0.03 5.24 27.91
CA CYS A 40 -0.41 6.62 28.02
C CYS A 40 0.74 7.59 27.64
N PRO A 41 0.53 8.52 26.69
CA PRO A 41 1.58 9.47 26.29
C PRO A 41 1.90 10.51 27.38
N ILE A 42 1.06 10.63 28.42
CA ILE A 42 1.21 11.63 29.48
C ILE A 42 1.94 11.04 30.70
N CYS A 43 1.54 9.85 31.14
CA CYS A 43 2.00 9.29 32.42
C CYS A 43 2.59 7.88 32.30
N THR A 44 2.86 7.43 31.06
CA THR A 44 3.50 6.15 30.70
C THR A 44 2.86 4.89 31.26
N SER A 45 1.68 5.01 31.87
CA SER A 45 0.92 3.89 32.40
C SER A 45 0.18 3.16 31.29
N ASN A 46 0.01 1.84 31.45
CA ASN A 46 -0.81 1.04 30.55
C ASN A 46 -2.24 1.59 30.47
N MET A 47 -2.79 1.62 29.26
CA MET A 47 -4.19 1.95 29.00
C MET A 47 -5.02 0.67 28.89
N SER A 48 -6.34 0.79 29.02
CA SER A 48 -7.29 -0.28 28.76
C SER A 48 -8.39 0.24 27.85
N GLU A 49 -8.93 -0.64 27.02
CA GLU A 49 -10.09 -0.32 26.21
C GLU A 49 -11.30 -0.03 27.10
N LYS A 50 -12.08 0.98 26.73
CA LYS A 50 -13.29 1.36 27.46
C LYS A 50 -14.34 1.90 26.50
N ASN A 51 -15.58 1.45 26.71
CA ASN A 51 -16.74 1.97 26.00
C ASN A 51 -16.87 3.49 26.20
N TYR A 52 -17.03 4.19 25.10
CA TYR A 52 -17.20 5.63 25.03
C TYR A 52 -18.02 5.98 23.79
N SER A 53 -19.33 6.05 23.96
CA SER A 53 -20.32 6.23 22.87
C SER A 53 -20.15 7.51 22.04
N ARG A 54 -19.41 8.50 22.55
CA ARG A 54 -19.11 9.74 21.82
C ARG A 54 -17.96 9.59 20.81
N ALA A 55 -17.15 8.53 20.91
CA ALA A 55 -16.16 8.22 19.88
C ALA A 55 -16.83 7.55 18.68
N ALA A 56 -16.29 7.78 17.47
CA ALA A 56 -16.77 7.12 16.25
C ALA A 56 -16.84 5.59 16.37
N ASP A 57 -15.91 5.00 17.11
CA ASP A 57 -15.83 3.56 17.29
C ASP A 57 -16.63 3.03 18.47
N GLY A 58 -17.20 3.90 19.30
CA GLY A 58 -17.83 3.53 20.57
C GLY A 58 -16.85 3.03 21.65
N ILE A 59 -15.54 3.01 21.37
CA ILE A 59 -14.48 2.54 22.27
C ILE A 59 -13.22 3.40 22.15
N ILE A 60 -12.46 3.50 23.24
CA ILE A 60 -11.22 4.27 23.33
C ILE A 60 -10.19 3.55 24.21
N TRP A 61 -8.92 3.94 24.07
CA TRP A 61 -7.92 3.68 25.11
C TRP A 61 -8.13 4.64 26.27
N ARG A 62 -8.34 4.12 27.47
CA ARG A 62 -8.46 4.87 28.73
C ARG A 62 -7.25 4.62 29.62
N CYS A 63 -6.62 5.68 30.10
CA CYS A 63 -5.51 5.56 31.05
C CYS A 63 -6.01 4.96 32.37
N ARG A 64 -5.32 3.92 32.87
CA ARG A 64 -5.64 3.26 34.14
C ARG A 64 -5.28 4.11 35.36
N MET A 65 -4.35 5.05 35.20
CA MET A 65 -3.94 5.95 36.28
C MET A 65 -5.06 6.95 36.60
N LYS A 66 -5.56 6.90 37.84
CA LYS A 66 -6.67 7.72 38.33
C LYS A 66 -6.40 9.23 38.27
N SER A 67 -5.15 9.66 38.41
CA SER A 67 -4.76 11.07 38.32
C SER A 67 -4.69 11.58 36.88
N CYS A 68 -4.24 10.76 35.92
CA CYS A 68 -4.03 11.18 34.54
C CYS A 68 -5.34 11.29 33.74
N LYS A 69 -6.25 10.29 33.85
CA LYS A 69 -7.56 10.30 33.17
C LYS A 69 -7.49 10.61 31.66
N ASN A 70 -6.37 10.32 31.00
CA ASN A 70 -6.25 10.57 29.57
C ASN A 70 -7.07 9.56 28.74
N ASN A 71 -7.54 10.01 27.58
CA ASN A 71 -8.27 9.23 26.59
C ASN A 71 -7.57 9.34 25.24
N VAL A 72 -7.45 8.23 24.54
CA VAL A 72 -6.86 8.19 23.21
C VAL A 72 -7.75 7.34 22.30
N SER A 73 -7.85 7.73 21.02
CA SER A 73 -8.59 6.94 20.01
C SER A 73 -8.07 5.51 19.93
N ILE A 74 -8.97 4.54 19.72
CA ILE A 74 -8.58 3.14 19.50
C ILE A 74 -7.63 2.98 18.29
N LYS A 75 -7.76 3.88 17.30
CA LYS A 75 -6.93 3.93 16.08
C LYS A 75 -5.55 4.56 16.27
N ALA A 76 -5.13 4.81 17.50
CA ALA A 76 -3.82 5.41 17.75
C ALA A 76 -2.69 4.50 17.24
N ASN A 77 -1.60 5.14 16.81
CA ASN A 77 -0.47 4.49 16.13
C ASN A 77 -0.87 3.71 14.85
N SER A 78 -1.91 4.15 14.14
CA SER A 78 -2.27 3.65 12.82
C SER A 78 -2.38 4.80 11.80
N ASN A 79 -2.32 4.46 10.51
CA ASN A 79 -2.57 5.40 9.40
C ASN A 79 -4.00 5.96 9.37
N PHE A 80 -4.90 5.41 10.19
CA PHE A 80 -6.30 5.84 10.29
C PHE A 80 -6.58 6.74 11.51
N LEU A 81 -5.55 7.15 12.25
CA LEU A 81 -5.68 8.13 13.31
C LEU A 81 -6.24 9.46 12.79
N GLY A 82 -7.18 10.05 13.54
CA GLY A 82 -7.84 11.30 13.20
C GLY A 82 -9.06 11.15 12.28
N LEU A 83 -9.33 9.96 11.74
CA LEU A 83 -10.55 9.69 11.00
C LEU A 83 -11.73 9.48 11.97
N ASN A 84 -12.72 10.38 11.88
CA ASN A 84 -13.99 10.26 12.58
C ASN A 84 -14.97 9.31 11.84
N VAL A 85 -14.50 8.08 11.59
CA VAL A 85 -15.23 7.04 10.85
C VAL A 85 -15.12 5.73 11.64
N PRO A 86 -16.22 4.99 11.86
CA PRO A 86 -16.17 3.68 12.49
C PRO A 86 -15.26 2.69 11.73
N THR A 87 -14.47 1.88 12.45
CA THR A 87 -13.54 0.90 11.88
C THR A 87 -14.18 -0.01 10.81
N HIS A 88 -15.39 -0.55 11.03
CA HIS A 88 -16.02 -1.43 10.03
C HIS A 88 -16.23 -0.73 8.67
N LYS A 89 -16.51 0.58 8.68
CA LYS A 89 -16.62 1.38 7.45
C LYS A 89 -15.27 1.64 6.80
N ILE A 90 -14.21 1.79 7.59
CA ILE A 90 -12.84 1.88 7.07
C ILE A 90 -12.47 0.57 6.38
N LEU A 91 -12.73 -0.58 7.00
CA LEU A 91 -12.49 -1.90 6.39
C LEU A 91 -13.28 -2.06 5.08
N LYS A 92 -14.55 -1.64 5.03
CA LYS A 92 -15.33 -1.58 3.78
C LYS A 92 -14.69 -0.71 2.70
N CYS A 93 -14.06 0.41 3.08
CA CYS A 93 -13.36 1.26 2.12
C CYS A 93 -12.09 0.60 1.59
N ILE A 94 -11.34 -0.10 2.45
CA ILE A 94 -10.18 -0.91 2.04
C ILE A 94 -10.64 -2.02 1.10
N TYR A 95 -11.74 -2.70 1.42
CA TYR A 95 -12.33 -3.73 0.55
C TYR A 95 -12.75 -3.16 -0.81
N ALA A 96 -13.48 -2.04 -0.82
CA ALA A 96 -13.89 -1.39 -2.05
C ALA A 96 -12.69 -0.96 -2.91
N TRP A 97 -11.63 -0.43 -2.28
CA TRP A 97 -10.43 -0.01 -2.98
C TRP A 97 -9.67 -1.20 -3.57
N THR A 98 -9.46 -2.27 -2.80
CA THR A 98 -8.79 -3.50 -3.27
C THR A 98 -9.55 -4.20 -4.39
N MET A 99 -10.88 -4.17 -4.35
CA MET A 99 -11.75 -4.73 -5.40
C MET A 99 -11.99 -3.80 -6.60
N ASN A 100 -11.27 -2.68 -6.70
CA ASN A 100 -11.40 -1.68 -7.77
C ASN A 100 -12.83 -1.14 -7.95
N TYR A 101 -13.57 -0.96 -6.86
CA TYR A 101 -14.90 -0.34 -6.93
C TYR A 101 -14.77 1.14 -7.26
N THR A 102 -15.72 1.64 -8.04
CA THR A 102 -15.87 3.09 -8.29
C THR A 102 -16.15 3.84 -6.98
N ASN A 103 -15.85 5.14 -6.93
CA ASN A 103 -16.19 5.97 -5.76
C ASN A 103 -17.68 5.87 -5.41
N TYR A 104 -18.55 5.78 -6.42
CA TYR A 104 -19.99 5.60 -6.25
C TYR A 104 -20.32 4.27 -5.56
N GLN A 105 -19.79 3.15 -6.06
CA GLN A 105 -19.99 1.83 -5.44
C GLN A 105 -19.43 1.79 -4.01
N ALA A 106 -18.23 2.35 -3.79
CA ALA A 106 -17.60 2.41 -2.48
C ALA A 106 -18.44 3.22 -1.48
N LYS A 107 -18.97 4.37 -1.91
CA LYS A 107 -19.90 5.21 -1.13
C LYS A 107 -21.13 4.42 -0.70
N HIS A 108 -21.75 3.68 -1.63
CA HIS A 108 -22.92 2.86 -1.35
C HIS A 108 -22.63 1.68 -0.41
N LEU A 109 -21.50 0.99 -0.60
CA LEU A 109 -21.09 -0.13 0.24
C LEU A 109 -20.81 0.30 1.69
N SER A 110 -20.01 1.36 1.85
CA SER A 110 -19.50 1.84 3.14
C SER A 110 -20.46 2.77 3.88
N GLY A 111 -21.38 3.43 3.17
CA GLY A 111 -22.26 4.43 3.76
C GLY A 111 -21.49 5.63 4.35
N ILE A 112 -20.39 6.03 3.72
CA ILE A 112 -19.67 7.30 4.00
C ILE A 112 -19.78 8.23 2.80
N SER A 113 -19.48 9.51 2.99
CA SER A 113 -19.44 10.47 1.88
C SER A 113 -18.23 10.25 0.97
N GLU A 114 -18.36 10.61 -0.31
CA GLU A 114 -17.26 10.49 -1.28
C GLU A 114 -15.99 11.26 -0.86
N PRO A 115 -16.06 12.50 -0.33
CA PRO A 115 -14.87 13.18 0.18
C PRO A 115 -14.15 12.42 1.30
N THR A 116 -14.91 11.74 2.17
CA THR A 116 -14.32 10.91 3.24
C THR A 116 -13.71 9.64 2.66
N PHE A 117 -14.33 9.02 1.65
CA PHE A 117 -13.74 7.88 0.95
C PHE A 117 -12.42 8.25 0.27
N ILE A 118 -12.36 9.41 -0.40
CA ILE A 118 -11.11 9.92 -1.01
C ILE A 118 -10.02 10.06 0.05
N LYS A 119 -10.31 10.69 1.20
CA LYS A 119 -9.35 10.79 2.31
C LYS A 119 -8.86 9.43 2.80
N ILE A 120 -9.74 8.43 2.87
CA ILE A 120 -9.35 7.07 3.28
C ILE A 120 -8.45 6.43 2.22
N LYS A 121 -8.74 6.59 0.93
CA LYS A 121 -7.87 6.12 -0.16
C LYS A 121 -6.48 6.73 -0.06
N ASP A 122 -6.39 8.03 0.21
CA ASP A 122 -5.10 8.71 0.37
C ASP A 122 -4.32 8.09 1.54
N ARG A 123 -4.97 7.79 2.68
CA ARG A 123 -4.34 7.06 3.80
C ARG A 123 -3.88 5.65 3.43
N ILE A 124 -4.67 4.92 2.63
CA ILE A 124 -4.30 3.58 2.15
C ILE A 124 -3.06 3.68 1.25
N GLN A 125 -3.00 4.68 0.37
CA GLN A 125 -1.85 4.91 -0.51
C GLN A 125 -0.60 5.32 0.27
N GLU A 126 -0.73 6.20 1.27
CA GLU A 126 0.35 6.54 2.21
C GLU A 126 0.84 5.29 2.96
N TRP A 127 -0.09 4.43 3.37
CA TRP A 127 0.22 3.21 4.13
C TRP A 127 0.91 2.15 3.27
N LEU A 128 0.52 2.03 2.00
CA LEU A 128 1.11 1.13 1.00
C LEU A 128 2.27 1.76 0.24
N HIS A 129 2.77 2.92 0.66
CA HIS A 129 3.88 3.57 -0.01
C HIS A 129 5.08 2.62 -0.07
N VAL A 130 5.36 2.12 -1.27
CA VAL A 130 6.55 1.32 -1.52
C VAL A 130 7.68 2.29 -1.79
N ASP A 131 8.70 2.26 -0.94
CA ASP A 131 9.91 3.04 -1.15
C ASP A 131 10.67 2.48 -2.36
N THR A 132 10.63 3.21 -3.47
CA THR A 132 11.31 2.87 -4.72
C THR A 132 12.69 3.53 -4.85
N THR A 133 13.25 4.06 -3.77
CA THR A 133 14.55 4.76 -3.79
C THR A 133 15.73 3.82 -3.64
N PHE A 134 15.51 2.60 -3.12
CA PHE A 134 16.57 1.62 -2.91
C PHE A 134 17.21 1.13 -4.22
N LYS A 135 18.50 0.85 -4.15
CA LYS A 135 19.15 0.04 -5.18
C LYS A 135 18.79 -1.43 -4.99
N ILE A 136 18.42 -2.10 -6.08
CA ILE A 136 18.01 -3.50 -6.08
C ILE A 136 19.11 -4.41 -6.66
N GLY A 137 19.09 -5.69 -6.32
CA GLY A 137 20.06 -6.69 -6.76
C GLY A 137 21.23 -6.91 -5.82
N GLY A 138 22.30 -7.48 -6.40
CA GLY A 138 23.51 -7.93 -5.71
C GLY A 138 23.85 -9.37 -6.13
N GLU A 139 25.02 -9.83 -5.72
CA GLU A 139 25.49 -11.19 -6.01
C GLU A 139 24.42 -12.24 -5.61
N GLY A 140 24.04 -13.08 -6.57
CA GLY A 140 23.05 -14.14 -6.37
C GLY A 140 21.59 -13.69 -6.24
N VAL A 141 21.28 -12.39 -6.42
CA VAL A 141 19.90 -11.87 -6.38
C VAL A 141 19.34 -11.80 -7.80
N GLU A 142 18.25 -12.53 -8.03
CA GLU A 142 17.48 -12.45 -9.26
C GLU A 142 16.58 -11.21 -9.29
N ILE A 143 16.65 -10.45 -10.39
CA ILE A 143 15.78 -9.31 -10.64
C ILE A 143 14.91 -9.59 -11.86
N GLN A 144 13.61 -9.43 -11.71
CA GLN A 144 12.67 -9.35 -12.82
C GLN A 144 12.50 -7.90 -13.24
N ILE A 145 12.67 -7.62 -14.54
CA ILE A 145 12.47 -6.29 -15.13
C ILE A 145 11.30 -6.35 -16.11
N ASP A 146 10.41 -5.35 -16.06
CA ASP A 146 9.32 -5.19 -17.00
C ASP A 146 9.13 -3.73 -17.41
N GLU A 147 8.48 -3.51 -18.55
CA GLU A 147 8.19 -2.19 -19.10
C GLU A 147 6.69 -2.00 -19.38
N THR A 148 6.20 -0.81 -19.10
CA THR A 148 4.92 -0.34 -19.61
C THR A 148 5.06 1.10 -20.12
N ALA A 149 3.99 1.62 -20.70
CA ALA A 149 3.95 2.98 -21.19
C ALA A 149 2.68 3.67 -20.71
N ILE A 150 2.76 4.96 -20.40
CA ILE A 150 1.64 5.81 -20.09
C ILE A 150 1.44 6.73 -21.28
N CYS A 151 0.26 6.71 -21.90
CA CYS A 151 -0.09 7.63 -22.98
C CYS A 151 -1.43 8.29 -22.65
N ASN A 152 -1.47 9.62 -22.70
CA ASN A 152 -2.66 10.41 -22.37
C ASN A 152 -3.25 10.06 -20.98
N GLY A 153 -2.38 9.85 -19.98
CA GLY A 153 -2.77 9.52 -18.61
C GLY A 153 -3.30 8.08 -18.41
N LYS A 154 -3.14 7.19 -19.40
CA LYS A 154 -3.57 5.79 -19.32
C LYS A 154 -2.39 4.84 -19.49
N ILE A 155 -2.34 3.79 -18.68
CA ILE A 155 -1.37 2.70 -18.81
C ILE A 155 -1.71 1.88 -20.06
N ILE A 156 -0.70 1.62 -20.88
CA ILE A 156 -0.75 0.78 -22.07
C ILE A 156 -0.41 -0.66 -21.64
N ILE A 157 -1.42 -1.51 -21.62
CA ILE A 157 -1.31 -2.91 -21.16
C ILE A 157 -0.53 -3.78 -22.17
N LYS A 158 -0.57 -3.43 -23.47
CA LYS A 158 0.17 -4.11 -24.53
C LYS A 158 1.05 -3.12 -25.27
N THR A 159 2.32 -3.06 -24.87
CA THR A 159 3.30 -2.21 -25.53
C THR A 159 3.71 -2.81 -26.88
N SER A 160 3.99 -1.95 -27.85
CA SER A 160 4.49 -2.30 -29.18
C SER A 160 5.32 -1.14 -29.71
N SER A 161 6.11 -1.37 -30.75
CA SER A 161 6.94 -0.33 -31.39
C SER A 161 6.16 0.86 -31.95
N THR A 162 4.86 0.73 -32.15
CA THR A 162 4.02 1.84 -32.63
C THR A 162 3.81 2.92 -31.56
N HIS A 163 4.02 2.61 -30.27
CA HIS A 163 3.87 3.58 -29.19
C HIS A 163 5.07 4.51 -29.01
N ASP A 164 6.23 4.14 -29.56
CA ASP A 164 7.44 4.96 -29.53
C ASP A 164 7.26 6.29 -30.28
N SER A 165 6.40 6.32 -31.30
CA SER A 165 6.12 7.51 -32.12
C SER A 165 5.00 8.40 -31.59
N ASN A 166 4.31 8.01 -30.51
CA ASN A 166 3.19 8.78 -29.98
C ASN A 166 3.71 9.93 -29.09
N PRO A 167 3.34 11.20 -29.39
CA PRO A 167 3.95 12.38 -28.76
C PRO A 167 3.68 12.55 -27.26
N ASN A 168 2.74 11.77 -26.69
CA ASN A 168 2.37 11.81 -25.27
C ASN A 168 2.69 10.51 -24.53
N THR A 169 3.56 9.67 -25.10
CA THR A 169 3.97 8.41 -24.46
C THR A 169 5.14 8.66 -23.52
N GLN A 170 4.97 8.29 -22.25
CA GLN A 170 6.04 8.18 -21.27
C GLN A 170 6.27 6.70 -20.98
N TRP A 171 7.51 6.25 -21.05
CA TRP A 171 7.84 4.86 -20.73
C TRP A 171 8.09 4.73 -19.24
N LEU A 172 7.66 3.62 -18.66
CA LEU A 172 7.80 3.28 -17.26
C LEU A 172 8.52 1.94 -17.18
N ILE A 173 9.67 1.91 -16.53
CA ILE A 173 10.43 0.69 -16.31
C ILE A 173 10.40 0.36 -14.83
N GLY A 174 10.04 -0.88 -14.53
CA GLY A 174 10.03 -1.42 -13.18
C GLY A 174 10.98 -2.59 -13.05
N GLY A 175 11.56 -2.74 -11.85
CA GLY A 175 12.33 -3.91 -11.48
C GLY A 175 11.94 -4.38 -10.08
N ILE A 176 11.86 -5.68 -9.87
CA ILE A 176 11.55 -6.28 -8.57
C ILE A 176 12.52 -7.43 -8.28
N GLU A 177 13.03 -7.47 -7.05
CA GLU A 177 13.83 -8.60 -6.58
C GLU A 177 12.94 -9.83 -6.36
N ASN A 178 13.37 -10.98 -6.88
CA ASN A 178 12.72 -12.26 -6.66
C ASN A 178 13.14 -12.87 -5.31
N ASN A 179 12.87 -12.15 -4.22
CA ASN A 179 13.17 -12.59 -2.86
C ASN A 179 12.03 -12.23 -1.88
N GLN A 180 12.16 -12.63 -0.60
CA GLN A 180 11.12 -12.40 0.41
C GLN A 180 10.82 -10.91 0.69
N ARG A 181 11.81 -10.02 0.54
CA ARG A 181 11.64 -8.58 0.83
C ARG A 181 11.03 -7.79 -0.33
N LYS A 182 11.00 -8.35 -1.54
CA LYS A 182 10.40 -7.76 -2.76
C LYS A 182 10.75 -6.29 -2.96
N ASN A 183 12.03 -5.93 -2.83
CA ASN A 183 12.47 -4.56 -3.13
C ASN A 183 12.20 -4.27 -4.61
N LEU A 184 11.71 -3.07 -4.91
CA LEU A 184 11.38 -2.69 -6.28
C LEU A 184 11.81 -1.25 -6.60
N PHE A 185 12.03 -0.98 -7.88
CA PHE A 185 12.05 0.38 -8.40
C PHE A 185 10.99 0.54 -9.49
N LEU A 186 10.56 1.78 -9.70
CA LEU A 186 9.68 2.16 -10.79
C LEU A 186 10.10 3.55 -11.25
N GLU A 187 10.49 3.70 -12.53
CA GLU A 187 11.05 4.95 -13.04
C GLU A 187 10.54 5.29 -14.43
N LEU A 188 10.16 6.56 -14.62
CA LEU A 188 9.83 7.11 -15.93
C LEU A 188 11.11 7.30 -16.74
N VAL A 189 11.12 6.81 -17.97
CA VAL A 189 12.22 6.97 -18.91
C VAL A 189 11.76 7.66 -20.19
N PRO A 190 12.62 8.47 -20.82
CA PRO A 190 12.24 9.22 -22.02
C PRO A 190 12.00 8.31 -23.24
N ASN A 191 12.61 7.14 -23.26
CA ASN A 191 12.47 6.13 -24.31
C ASN A 191 13.05 4.81 -23.81
N ARG A 192 12.82 3.75 -24.57
CA ARG A 192 13.27 2.40 -24.24
C ARG A 192 14.54 1.96 -24.98
N LYS A 193 15.37 2.90 -25.43
CA LYS A 193 16.65 2.57 -26.07
C LYS A 193 17.53 1.83 -25.07
N ALA A 194 18.32 0.88 -25.58
CA ALA A 194 19.25 0.08 -24.78
C ALA A 194 20.15 0.93 -23.87
N SER A 195 20.62 2.10 -24.35
CA SER A 195 21.42 3.03 -23.56
C SER A 195 20.65 3.60 -22.36
N THR A 196 19.41 4.04 -22.55
CA THR A 196 18.58 4.61 -21.48
C THR A 196 18.28 3.58 -20.41
N ILE A 197 18.03 2.33 -20.82
CA ILE A 197 17.78 1.22 -19.89
C ILE A 197 19.05 0.86 -19.13
N ARG A 198 20.20 0.78 -19.81
CA ARG A 198 21.48 0.54 -19.15
C ARG A 198 21.78 1.62 -18.11
N ASP A 199 21.65 2.89 -18.45
CA ASP A 199 21.93 4.00 -17.53
C ASP A 199 20.95 3.99 -16.33
N LEU A 200 19.72 3.50 -16.51
CA LEU A 200 18.78 3.24 -15.43
C LEU A 200 19.27 2.09 -14.53
N LEU A 201 19.65 0.95 -15.11
CA LEU A 201 20.14 -0.22 -14.38
C LEU A 201 21.44 0.08 -13.63
N GLU A 202 22.33 0.92 -14.15
CA GLU A 202 23.56 1.35 -13.45
C GLU A 202 23.27 2.20 -12.22
N ARG A 203 22.24 3.06 -12.31
CA ARG A 203 21.81 3.87 -11.16
C ARG A 203 21.07 3.05 -10.11
N ARG A 204 20.21 2.11 -10.54
CA ARG A 204 19.28 1.37 -9.68
C ARG A 204 19.77 -0.01 -9.25
N GLY A 205 20.68 -0.62 -9.99
CA GLY A 205 21.26 -1.92 -9.69
C GLY A 205 22.43 -1.82 -8.69
N LYS A 206 22.57 -2.84 -7.83
CA LYS A 206 23.87 -3.19 -7.24
C LYS A 206 24.69 -3.99 -8.26
N ARG A 207 26.01 -4.14 -8.04
CA ARG A 207 26.88 -4.92 -8.93
C ARG A 207 26.48 -6.40 -8.92
N GLU A 208 26.68 -7.08 -10.07
CA GLU A 208 26.48 -8.52 -10.29
C GLU A 208 25.06 -9.09 -9.98
N PRO A 209 23.96 -8.46 -10.43
CA PRO A 209 22.64 -9.08 -10.32
C PRO A 209 22.43 -10.14 -11.41
N LEU A 210 21.66 -11.19 -11.09
CA LEU A 210 21.15 -12.14 -12.08
C LEU A 210 19.84 -11.58 -12.64
N PHE A 211 19.73 -11.36 -13.95
CA PHE A 211 18.50 -10.83 -14.54
C PHE A 211 17.64 -11.95 -15.14
N GLN A 212 16.40 -12.06 -14.67
CA GLN A 212 15.40 -12.93 -15.28
C GLN A 212 14.50 -12.09 -16.19
N GLN A 213 14.63 -12.28 -17.51
CA GLN A 213 13.88 -11.55 -18.52
C GLN A 213 12.45 -12.10 -18.68
N MET A 214 11.45 -11.22 -18.75
CA MET A 214 10.09 -11.56 -19.22
C MET A 214 9.71 -10.95 -20.57
N VAL A 215 10.52 -10.05 -21.15
CA VAL A 215 10.21 -9.41 -22.45
C VAL A 215 11.42 -9.40 -23.41
N THR A 216 11.17 -9.77 -24.66
CA THR A 216 12.11 -9.99 -25.78
C THR A 216 12.90 -8.76 -26.27
N SER A 217 12.70 -7.58 -25.70
CA SER A 217 13.15 -6.30 -26.27
C SER A 217 14.61 -5.91 -25.93
N TYR A 218 15.23 -6.49 -24.89
CA TYR A 218 16.54 -6.03 -24.38
C TYR A 218 17.68 -7.07 -24.27
N PRO A 219 17.95 -7.91 -25.29
CA PRO A 219 19.09 -8.82 -25.21
C PRO A 219 20.45 -8.10 -25.09
N SER A 220 20.61 -6.91 -25.67
CA SER A 220 21.91 -6.22 -25.76
C SER A 220 22.28 -5.43 -24.51
N ALA A 221 21.32 -4.74 -23.87
CA ALA A 221 21.57 -3.92 -22.67
C ALA A 221 21.92 -4.78 -21.45
N ILE A 222 21.28 -5.95 -21.32
CA ILE A 222 21.48 -6.88 -20.20
C ILE A 222 22.82 -7.62 -20.35
N LYS A 223 23.19 -8.03 -21.58
CA LYS A 223 24.48 -8.67 -21.87
C LYS A 223 25.71 -7.80 -21.57
N SER A 224 25.55 -6.48 -21.55
CA SER A 224 26.64 -5.54 -21.24
C SER A 224 26.72 -5.13 -19.76
N PHE A 225 25.73 -5.51 -18.95
CA PHE A 225 25.68 -5.17 -17.52
C PHE A 225 26.21 -6.29 -16.62
N GLY A 226 26.09 -7.54 -17.08
CA GLY A 226 26.70 -8.71 -16.45
C GLY A 226 28.20 -8.79 -16.69
#